data_AF-A0A961C396-F1
#
_entry.id   AF-A0A961C396-F1
#
_cell.length_a   1.000
_cell.length_b   1.000
_cell.length_c   1.000
_cell.angle_alpha   90.00
_cell.angle_beta   90.00
_cell.angle_gamma   90.00
#
_symmetry.space_group_name_H-M   'P 1'
#
loop_
_entity.id
_entity.type
_entity.pdbx_description
1 polymer ?
#
loop_
_entity_poly.entity_id
_entity_poly.type
_entity_poly.pdbx_seq_one_letter_code
_entity_poly.pdbx_strand_id
1 'polypeptide(L)'
;LDLVVNGQLDALTTDNTILAGYAAQPAYKGKLKVVGKTFSEERYGVGLKKGDVALCEKVNTALKKMVDSGEWQKAVDANFGPAGFKVDTATNPPKTDACS
;
A
#
# COMPACT_ATOMS: atom_id res chain seq x y z
N LEU A 1 -8.47 16.64 2.16
CA LEU A 1 -8.94 16.05 3.44
C LEU A 1 -9.60 17.08 4.34
N ASP A 2 -9.35 18.37 4.13
CA ASP A 2 -9.95 19.45 4.92
C ASP A 2 -11.48 19.44 4.86
N LEU A 3 -12.10 19.05 3.74
CA LEU A 3 -13.55 18.86 3.67
C LEU A 3 -14.05 17.81 4.68
N VAL A 4 -13.27 16.76 4.96
CA VAL A 4 -13.60 15.77 5.99
C VAL A 4 -13.34 16.34 7.38
N VAL A 5 -12.19 17.00 7.58
CA VAL A 5 -11.82 17.62 8.87
C VAL A 5 -12.80 18.73 9.30
N ASN A 6 -13.31 19.49 8.35
CA ASN A 6 -14.25 20.59 8.56
C ASN A 6 -15.72 20.14 8.56
N GLY A 7 -15.99 18.83 8.43
CA GLY A 7 -17.35 18.27 8.50
C GLY A 7 -18.22 18.50 7.27
N GLN A 8 -17.64 18.88 6.13
CA GLN A 8 -18.35 19.00 4.85
C GLN A 8 -18.53 17.65 4.16
N LEU A 9 -17.70 16.66 4.50
CA LEU A 9 -17.81 15.26 4.10
C LEU A 9 -17.67 14.38 5.35
N ASP A 10 -18.46 13.30 5.45
CA ASP A 10 -18.42 12.41 6.61
C ASP A 10 -17.18 11.49 6.61
N ALA A 11 -16.74 11.05 5.43
CA ALA A 11 -15.64 10.11 5.27
C ALA A 11 -14.99 10.19 3.89
N LEU A 12 -13.76 9.68 3.81
CA LEU A 12 -13.06 9.35 2.57
C LEU A 12 -12.80 7.85 2.58
N THR A 13 -13.08 7.17 1.46
CA THR A 13 -12.73 5.77 1.27
C THR A 13 -11.72 5.61 0.14
N THR A 14 -10.72 4.77 0.37
CA THR A 14 -9.70 4.28 -0.56
C THR A 14 -8.88 3.24 0.22
N ASP A 15 -7.72 2.88 -0.31
CA ASP A 15 -6.87 1.82 0.20
C ASP A 15 -6.37 2.19 1.60
N ASN A 16 -6.32 1.19 2.48
CA ASN A 16 -5.96 1.37 3.88
C ASN A 16 -4.54 1.96 4.06
N THR A 17 -3.61 1.64 3.17
CA THR A 17 -2.24 2.18 3.12
C THR A 17 -2.24 3.68 2.82
N ILE A 18 -3.05 4.12 1.86
CA ILE A 18 -3.24 5.53 1.51
C ILE A 18 -3.90 6.27 2.66
N LEU A 19 -4.98 5.73 3.21
CA LEU A 19 -5.69 6.31 4.35
C LEU A 19 -4.79 6.43 5.60
N ALA A 20 -3.95 5.43 5.87
CA ALA A 20 -3.00 5.48 6.97
C ALA A 20 -1.95 6.57 6.76
N GLY A 21 -1.40 6.70 5.55
CA GLY A 21 -0.50 7.77 5.19
C GLY A 21 -1.13 9.15 5.39
N TYR A 22 -2.37 9.34 4.95
CA TYR A 22 -3.12 10.58 5.16
C TYR A 22 -3.34 10.90 6.63
N ALA A 23 -3.78 9.94 7.45
CA ALA A 23 -3.99 10.13 8.87
C ALA A 23 -2.69 10.44 9.64
N ALA A 24 -1.55 10.00 9.12
CA ALA A 24 -0.23 10.21 9.73
C ALA A 24 0.38 11.59 9.42
N GLN A 25 -0.11 12.31 8.42
CA GLN A 25 0.42 13.63 8.07
C GLN A 25 0.27 14.62 9.24
N PRO A 26 1.25 15.50 9.50
CA PRO A 26 1.21 16.42 10.64
C PRO A 26 -0.06 17.28 10.72
N ALA A 27 -0.62 17.70 9.58
CA ALA A 27 -1.83 18.52 9.53
C ALA A 27 -3.11 17.77 9.99
N TYR A 28 -3.10 16.44 9.89
CA TYR A 28 -4.26 15.56 10.12
C TYR A 28 -4.11 14.62 11.31
N LYS A 29 -2.90 14.49 11.85
CA LYS A 29 -2.60 13.69 13.04
C LYS A 29 -3.51 14.12 14.20
N GLY A 30 -4.24 13.17 14.77
CA GLY A 30 -5.19 13.40 15.86
C GLY A 30 -6.56 13.96 15.42
N LYS A 31 -6.72 14.35 14.15
CA LYS A 31 -8.00 14.80 13.57
C LYS A 31 -8.69 13.70 12.77
N LEU A 32 -7.90 12.85 12.11
CA LEU A 32 -8.39 11.74 11.29
C LEU A 32 -7.92 10.40 11.87
N LYS A 33 -8.73 9.36 11.64
CA LYS A 33 -8.39 7.97 11.96
C LYS A 33 -8.92 7.05 10.86
N VAL A 34 -8.19 5.98 10.57
CA VAL A 34 -8.67 4.89 9.72
C VAL A 34 -9.64 4.03 10.53
N VAL A 35 -10.81 3.75 9.97
CA VAL A 35 -11.89 2.99 10.63
C VAL A 35 -12.52 2.00 9.65
N GLY A 36 -13.37 1.12 10.17
CA GLY A 36 -14.08 0.12 9.38
C GLY A 36 -13.29 -1.18 9.21
N LYS A 37 -13.89 -2.12 8.49
CA LYS A 37 -13.26 -3.38 8.09
C LYS A 37 -12.83 -3.29 6.63
N THR A 38 -11.82 -4.06 6.25
CA THR A 38 -11.47 -4.29 4.84
C THR A 38 -12.70 -4.77 4.08
N PHE A 39 -13.01 -4.14 2.95
CA PHE A 39 -14.15 -4.48 2.09
C PHE A 39 -13.75 -4.97 0.69
N SER A 40 -12.51 -4.74 0.29
CA SER A 40 -11.88 -5.28 -0.92
C SER A 40 -10.40 -5.57 -0.68
N GLU A 41 -9.83 -6.49 -1.45
CA GLU A 41 -8.39 -6.71 -1.53
C GLU A 41 -7.90 -6.14 -2.88
N GLU A 42 -6.94 -5.22 -2.84
CA GLU A 42 -6.35 -4.63 -4.02
C GLU A 42 -4.86 -4.97 -4.10
N ARG A 43 -4.45 -5.63 -5.20
CA ARG A 43 -3.06 -6.02 -5.43
C ARG A 43 -2.36 -4.95 -6.25
N TYR A 44 -1.40 -4.26 -5.63
CA TYR A 44 -0.58 -3.26 -6.33
C TYR A 44 0.45 -3.92 -7.24
N GLY A 45 0.65 -3.35 -8.43
CA GLY A 45 1.57 -3.86 -9.43
C GLY A 45 2.37 -2.76 -10.11
N VAL A 46 3.49 -3.15 -10.74
CA VAL A 46 4.28 -2.28 -11.60
C VAL A 46 3.65 -2.30 -12.99
N GLY A 47 3.18 -1.15 -13.47
CA GLY A 47 2.59 -1.03 -14.81
C GLY A 47 3.63 -1.18 -15.91
N LEU A 48 3.42 -2.12 -16.84
CA LEU A 48 4.32 -2.42 -17.96
C LEU A 48 3.58 -2.35 -19.30
N LYS A 49 4.34 -2.28 -20.39
CA LYS A 49 3.78 -2.39 -21.74
C LYS A 49 3.18 -3.78 -21.93
N LYS A 50 1.93 -3.84 -22.41
CA LYS A 50 1.23 -5.10 -22.69
C LYS A 50 2.03 -5.96 -23.68
N GLY A 51 2.21 -7.24 -23.33
CA GLY A 51 2.94 -8.23 -24.13
C GLY A 51 4.47 -8.18 -23.98
N ASP A 52 5.02 -7.30 -23.13
CA ASP A 52 6.46 -7.28 -22.83
C ASP A 52 6.80 -8.30 -21.73
N VAL A 53 6.76 -9.58 -22.11
CA VAL A 53 7.05 -10.70 -21.21
C VAL A 53 8.48 -10.62 -20.66
N ALA A 54 9.44 -10.21 -21.49
CA ALA A 54 10.85 -10.12 -21.07
C ALA A 54 11.06 -9.08 -19.97
N LEU A 55 10.39 -7.92 -20.05
CA LEU A 55 10.43 -6.92 -18.98
C LEU A 55 9.67 -7.39 -17.74
N CYS A 56 8.51 -8.01 -17.92
CA CYS A 56 7.73 -8.58 -16.81
C CYS A 56 8.55 -9.58 -15.98
N GLU A 57 9.25 -10.51 -16.63
CA GLU A 57 10.09 -11.51 -15.93
C GLU A 57 11.24 -10.86 -15.14
N LYS A 58 11.84 -9.81 -15.69
CA LYS A 58 12.88 -9.04 -14.99
C LYS A 58 12.33 -8.34 -13.75
N VAL A 59 11.15 -7.73 -13.86
CA VAL A 59 10.48 -7.08 -12.72
C VAL A 59 10.09 -8.10 -11.66
N ASN A 60 9.48 -9.23 -12.04
CA ASN A 60 9.13 -10.31 -11.12
C ASN A 60 10.37 -10.86 -10.40
N THR A 61 11.48 -11.04 -11.11
CA THR A 61 12.77 -11.46 -10.52
C THR A 61 13.28 -10.45 -9.50
N ALA A 62 13.21 -9.15 -9.81
CA ALA A 62 13.64 -8.08 -8.92
C ALA A 62 12.76 -8.00 -7.65
N LEU A 63 11.43 -8.10 -7.79
CA LEU A 63 10.49 -8.12 -6.67
C LEU A 63 10.71 -9.33 -5.78
N LYS A 64 10.90 -10.53 -6.37
CA LYS A 64 11.24 -11.74 -5.62
C LYS A 64 12.52 -11.55 -4.81
N LYS A 65 13.57 -11.00 -5.43
CA LYS A 65 14.83 -10.72 -4.74
C LYS A 65 14.64 -9.76 -3.55
N MET A 66 13.84 -8.71 -3.72
CA MET A 66 13.53 -7.73 -2.67
C MET A 66 12.81 -8.37 -1.47
N VAL A 67 11.90 -9.31 -1.73
CA VAL A 67 11.23 -10.08 -0.68
C VAL A 67 12.20 -11.04 0.00
N ASP A 68 12.92 -11.86 -0.77
CA ASP A 68 13.83 -12.89 -0.26
C ASP A 68 14.97 -12.30 0.59
N SER A 69 15.44 -11.09 0.25
CA SER A 69 16.49 -10.39 1.00
C SER A 69 15.97 -9.59 2.21
N GLY A 70 14.66 -9.55 2.44
CA GLY A 70 14.02 -8.77 3.50
C GLY A 70 13.98 -7.26 3.24
N GLU A 71 14.41 -6.78 2.08
CA GLU A 71 14.37 -5.35 1.71
C GLU A 71 12.93 -4.86 1.56
N TRP A 72 12.00 -5.75 1.19
CA TRP A 72 10.58 -5.43 1.17
C TRP A 72 10.07 -5.03 2.55
N GLN A 73 10.40 -5.80 3.60
CA GLN A 73 9.95 -5.48 4.96
C GLN A 73 10.60 -4.19 5.46
N LYS A 74 11.89 -3.97 5.17
CA LYS A 74 12.57 -2.71 5.51
C LYS A 74 11.89 -1.50 4.85
N ALA A 75 11.51 -1.62 3.59
CA ALA A 75 10.78 -0.56 2.88
C ALA A 75 9.40 -0.32 3.51
N VAL A 76 8.68 -1.37 3.85
CA VAL A 76 7.40 -1.26 4.59
C VAL A 76 7.61 -0.52 5.90
N ASP A 77 8.55 -0.95 6.74
CA ASP A 77 8.77 -0.38 8.07
C ASP A 77 9.18 1.10 7.99
N ALA A 78 10.05 1.43 7.03
CA ALA A 78 10.52 2.80 6.83
C ALA A 78 9.40 3.77 6.39
N ASN A 79 8.49 3.31 5.52
CA ASN A 79 7.46 4.18 4.93
C ASN A 79 6.15 4.18 5.72
N PHE A 80 5.76 3.03 6.28
CA PHE A 80 4.49 2.84 6.97
C PHE A 80 4.62 2.82 8.50
N GLY A 81 5.82 2.57 9.04
CA GLY A 81 6.09 2.62 10.47
C GLY A 81 5.70 3.95 11.13
N PRO A 82 6.06 5.13 10.57
CA PRO A 82 5.64 6.42 11.10
C PRO A 82 4.11 6.62 11.12
N ALA A 83 3.38 5.92 10.25
CA ALA A 83 1.93 5.93 10.20
C ALA A 83 1.28 4.92 11.16
N GLY A 84 2.07 4.09 11.85
CA GLY A 84 1.56 3.01 12.70
C GLY A 84 0.75 1.97 11.92
N PHE A 85 0.93 1.90 10.61
CA PHE A 85 0.19 0.98 9.76
C PHE A 85 0.71 -0.45 9.97
N LYS A 86 -0.23 -1.38 10.16
CA LYS A 86 0.07 -2.80 10.32
C LYS A 86 -0.22 -3.50 9.02
N VAL A 87 0.81 -4.06 8.41
CA VAL A 87 0.64 -4.89 7.23
C VAL A 87 -0.13 -6.16 7.59
N ASP A 88 -1.07 -6.53 6.73
CA ASP A 88 -1.75 -7.82 6.81
C ASP A 88 -0.82 -8.93 6.32
N THR A 89 -0.36 -9.77 7.26
CA THR A 89 0.55 -10.89 6.99
C THR A 89 -0.15 -12.07 6.32
N ALA A 90 -1.48 -12.09 6.22
CA ALA A 90 -2.19 -13.12 5.48
C ALA A 90 -2.06 -12.94 3.96
N THR A 91 -1.90 -11.69 3.50
CA THR A 91 -1.87 -11.32 2.08
C THR A 91 -0.51 -10.75 1.64
N ASN A 92 0.40 -10.46 2.58
CA ASN A 92 1.71 -9.86 2.28
C ASN A 92 2.90 -10.62 2.91
N PRO A 93 4.10 -10.59 2.31
CA PRO A 93 4.41 -9.97 1.00
C PRO A 93 3.69 -10.68 -0.15
N PRO A 94 3.23 -9.92 -1.17
CA PRO A 94 2.43 -10.49 -2.24
C PRO A 94 3.27 -11.41 -3.13
N LYS A 95 2.64 -12.45 -3.65
CA LYS A 95 3.22 -13.28 -4.72
C LYS A 95 2.96 -12.60 -6.07
N THR A 96 3.97 -12.63 -6.95
CA THR A 96 3.85 -12.12 -8.32
C THR A 96 2.99 -13.04 -9.18
N ASP A 97 2.25 -12.47 -10.13
CA ASP A 97 1.51 -13.22 -11.14
C ASP A 97 2.42 -13.68 -12.28
N ALA A 98 1.96 -14.69 -13.02
CA ALA A 98 2.63 -15.12 -14.25
C ALA A 98 2.62 -14.01 -15.31
N CYS A 99 3.72 -13.90 -16.06
CA CYS A 99 3.84 -12.94 -17.15
C CYS A 99 3.07 -13.44 -18.39
N SER A 100 2.41 -12.51 -19.09
CA SER A 100 1.60 -12.77 -20.29
C SER A 100 1.76 -11.69 -21.34
#